data_AF-A0A1J5JLB8-F1
#
_entry.id   AF-A0A1J5JLB8-F1
#
_cell.length_a   1.000
_cell.length_b   1.000
_cell.length_c   1.000
_cell.angle_alpha   90.00
_cell.angle_beta   90.00
_cell.angle_gamma   90.00
#
_symmetry.space_group_name_H-M   'P 1'
#
loop_
_entity.id
_entity.type
_entity.pdbx_description
1 polymer ?
#
loop_
_entity_poly.entity_id
_entity_poly.type
_entity_poly.pdbx_seq_one_letter_code
_entity_poly.pdbx_strand_id
1 'polypeptide(L)'
;MERIEIRAPGWLVKLPPREREALIVDAIDLTAKRKTIQLKHQIKEAEEQIKRLEAKYNMNYEEFQKKVVPTMADFETHRDDTEWEMWLNIIREAKTLLAALEGWQ
;
A
#
# COMPACT_ATOMS: atom_id res chain seq x y z
N MET A 1 8.24 22.03 -15.06
CA MET A 1 7.74 21.79 -13.69
C MET A 1 6.23 21.76 -13.74
N GLU A 2 5.63 20.69 -13.23
CA GLU A 2 4.17 20.63 -13.06
C GLU A 2 3.75 21.62 -11.97
N ARG A 3 2.62 22.30 -12.19
CA ARG A 3 2.09 23.31 -11.26
C ARG A 3 1.10 22.64 -10.32
N ILE A 4 1.40 22.60 -9.04
CA ILE A 4 0.51 22.06 -8.00
C ILE A 4 -0.18 23.24 -7.31
N GLU A 5 -1.52 23.25 -7.31
CA GLU A 5 -2.32 24.21 -6.57
C GLU A 5 -2.76 23.60 -5.24
N ILE A 6 -2.31 24.18 -4.12
CA ILE A 6 -2.65 23.74 -2.76
C ILE A 6 -3.36 24.84 -1.99
N ARG A 7 -4.39 24.46 -1.23
CA ARG A 7 -5.03 25.35 -0.26
C ARG A 7 -4.17 25.41 1.00
N ALA A 8 -3.35 26.44 1.10
CA ALA A 8 -2.43 26.63 2.22
C ALA A 8 -3.08 27.34 3.42
N PRO A 9 -2.69 27.01 4.66
CA PRO A 9 -3.00 27.82 5.82
C PRO A 9 -2.44 29.24 5.69
N GLY A 10 -3.15 30.23 6.24
CA GLY A 10 -2.76 31.65 6.11
C GLY A 10 -1.38 31.99 6.68
N TRP A 11 -0.88 31.24 7.68
CA TRP A 11 0.46 31.45 8.22
C TRP A 11 1.57 31.02 7.25
N LEU A 12 1.34 29.99 6.44
CA LEU A 12 2.31 29.47 5.47
C LEU A 12 2.55 30.50 4.35
N VAL A 13 1.49 31.19 3.93
CA VAL A 13 1.55 32.24 2.89
C VAL A 13 2.37 33.45 3.36
N LYS A 14 2.38 33.74 4.66
CA LYS A 14 3.08 34.88 5.27
C LYS A 14 4.59 34.65 5.46
N LEU A 15 5.07 33.42 5.31
CA LEU A 15 6.50 33.13 5.39
C LEU A 15 7.26 33.73 4.21
N PRO A 16 8.54 34.14 4.41
CA PRO A 16 9.43 34.50 3.31
C PRO A 16 9.45 33.38 2.25
N PRO A 17 9.48 33.70 0.93
CA PRO A 17 9.34 32.70 -0.12
C PRO A 17 10.31 31.51 0.00
N ARG A 18 11.57 31.76 0.38
CA ARG A 18 12.59 30.72 0.58
C ARG A 18 12.26 29.78 1.73
N GLU A 19 11.87 30.32 2.88
CA GLU A 19 11.48 29.53 4.06
C GLU A 19 10.21 28.71 3.79
N ARG A 20 9.26 29.31 3.06
CA ARG A 20 8.03 28.65 2.66
C ARG A 20 8.29 27.45 1.74
N GLU A 21 9.15 27.64 0.74
CA GLU A 21 9.53 26.57 -0.20
C GLU A 21 10.28 25.45 0.52
N ALA A 22 11.29 25.79 1.32
CA ALA A 22 12.04 24.82 2.12
C ALA A 22 11.12 23.99 3.02
N LEU A 23 10.20 24.63 3.74
CA LEU A 23 9.26 23.94 4.62
C LEU A 23 8.31 23.00 3.87
N ILE A 24 7.85 23.37 2.67
CA ILE A 24 6.99 22.52 1.84
C ILE A 24 7.77 21.31 1.34
N VAL A 25 8.99 21.50 0.85
CA VAL A 25 9.87 20.43 0.38
C VAL A 25 10.18 19.45 1.53
N ASP A 26 10.60 19.97 2.69
CA ASP A 26 10.88 19.16 3.88
C ASP A 26 9.66 18.36 4.33
N ALA A 27 8.47 18.97 4.27
CA ALA A 27 7.22 18.29 4.62
C ALA A 27 6.87 17.16 3.63
N ILE A 28 7.08 17.37 2.32
CA ILE A 28 6.88 16.35 1.29
C ILE A 28 7.86 15.19 1.53
N ASP A 29 9.15 15.48 1.71
CA ASP A 29 10.19 14.49 1.95
C ASP A 29 9.93 13.67 3.22
N LEU A 30 9.57 14.35 4.32
CA LEU A 30 9.25 13.69 5.58
C LEU A 30 8.02 12.78 5.43
N THR A 31 7.01 13.25 4.71
CA THR A 31 5.77 12.49 4.46
C THR A 31 6.06 11.28 3.57
N ALA A 32 6.85 11.44 2.51
CA ALA A 32 7.27 10.36 1.63
C ALA A 32 8.04 9.29 2.41
N LYS A 33 9.05 9.67 3.21
CA LYS A 33 9.82 8.74 4.06
C LYS A 33 8.93 7.97 5.02
N ARG A 34 8.01 8.65 5.72
CA ARG A 34 7.04 7.99 6.62
C ARG A 34 6.14 7.02 5.87
N LYS A 35 5.63 7.42 4.71
CA LYS A 35 4.76 6.58 3.89
C LYS A 35 5.49 5.34 3.38
N THR A 36 6.73 5.48 2.94
CA THR A 36 7.60 4.37 2.54
C THR A 36 7.78 3.35 3.66
N ILE A 37 8.03 3.78 4.91
CA ILE A 37 8.14 2.87 6.06
C ILE A 37 6.82 2.14 6.30
N GLN A 38 5.70 2.86 6.29
CA GLN A 38 4.36 2.26 6.46
C GLN A 38 4.07 1.21 5.38
N LEU A 39 4.37 1.51 4.13
CA LEU A 39 4.16 0.61 3.00
C LEU A 39 5.01 -0.66 3.10
N LYS A 40 6.28 -0.52 3.50
CA LYS A 40 7.17 -1.68 3.73
C LYS A 40 6.62 -2.60 4.81
N HIS A 41 6.07 -2.05 5.89
CA HIS A 41 5.39 -2.82 6.93
C HIS A 41 4.14 -3.53 6.38
N GLN A 42 3.28 -2.80 5.67
CA GLN A 42 2.05 -3.33 5.09
C GLN A 42 2.32 -4.45 4.07
N ILE A 43 3.37 -4.32 3.26
CA ILE A 43 3.81 -5.36 2.34
C ILE A 43 4.22 -6.61 3.12
N LYS A 44 5.07 -6.45 4.14
CA LYS A 44 5.52 -7.59 4.96
C LYS A 44 4.36 -8.33 5.61
N GLU A 45 3.43 -7.60 6.20
CA GLU A 45 2.23 -8.16 6.83
C GLU A 45 1.36 -8.93 5.80
N ALA A 46 1.10 -8.33 4.64
CA ALA A 46 0.34 -8.99 3.57
C ALA A 46 1.05 -10.25 3.05
N GLU A 47 2.39 -10.23 2.91
CA GLU A 47 3.17 -11.41 2.51
C GLU A 47 3.07 -12.53 3.55
N GLU A 48 3.07 -12.21 4.84
CA GLU A 48 2.90 -13.19 5.92
C GLU A 48 1.49 -13.82 5.88
N GLN A 49 0.45 -13.02 5.64
CA GLN A 49 -0.93 -13.53 5.56
C GLN A 49 -1.17 -14.37 4.30
N ILE A 50 -0.63 -13.95 3.15
CA ILE A 50 -0.67 -14.76 1.92
C ILE A 50 0.03 -16.10 2.16
N LYS A 51 1.23 -16.11 2.75
CA LYS A 51 1.94 -17.36 3.07
C LYS A 51 1.17 -18.25 4.05
N ARG A 52 0.47 -17.67 5.02
CA ARG A 52 -0.40 -18.42 5.95
C ARG A 52 -1.51 -19.15 5.19
N LEU A 53 -2.15 -18.48 4.24
CA LEU A 53 -3.22 -19.05 3.42
C LEU A 53 -2.66 -20.09 2.42
N GLU A 54 -1.53 -19.80 1.79
CA GLU A 54 -0.80 -20.76 0.94
C GLU A 54 -0.45 -22.04 1.68
N ALA A 55 0.03 -21.92 2.92
CA ALA A 55 0.34 -23.06 3.77
C ALA A 55 -0.92 -23.83 4.20
N LYS A 56 -2.03 -23.13 4.49
CA LYS A 56 -3.30 -23.76 4.88
C LYS A 56 -3.85 -24.66 3.78
N TYR A 57 -3.80 -24.21 2.53
CA TYR A 57 -4.33 -24.96 1.38
C TYR A 57 -3.28 -25.73 0.59
N ASN A 58 -1.99 -25.59 0.96
CA ASN A 58 -0.84 -26.19 0.29
C ASN A 58 -0.81 -25.91 -1.23
N MET A 59 -1.17 -24.69 -1.62
CA MET A 59 -1.20 -24.24 -3.01
C MET A 59 -1.20 -22.71 -3.06
N ASN A 60 -0.89 -22.12 -4.22
CA ASN A 60 -1.01 -20.68 -4.40
C ASN A 60 -2.47 -20.27 -4.70
N TYR A 61 -2.74 -18.96 -4.70
CA TYR A 61 -4.10 -18.44 -4.92
C TYR A 61 -4.67 -18.81 -6.30
N GLU A 62 -3.86 -18.82 -7.36
CA GLU A 62 -4.33 -19.18 -8.69
C GLU A 62 -4.80 -20.64 -8.75
N GLU A 63 -4.07 -21.54 -8.08
CA GLU A 63 -4.47 -22.93 -7.95
C GLU A 63 -5.71 -23.09 -7.06
N PHE A 64 -5.79 -22.34 -5.97
CA PHE A 64 -6.95 -22.31 -5.08
C PHE A 64 -8.23 -21.93 -5.83
N GLN A 65 -8.17 -20.88 -6.66
CA GLN A 65 -9.26 -20.45 -7.53
C GLN A 65 -9.73 -21.55 -8.51
N LYS A 66 -8.81 -22.39 -9.00
CA LYS A 66 -9.14 -23.45 -9.97
C LYS A 66 -9.63 -24.74 -9.30
N LYS A 67 -9.06 -25.09 -8.15
CA LYS A 67 -9.24 -26.42 -7.52
C LYS A 67 -10.25 -26.41 -6.38
N VAL A 68 -10.34 -25.30 -5.63
CA VAL A 68 -11.13 -25.23 -4.39
C VAL A 68 -12.42 -24.44 -4.61
N VAL A 69 -12.31 -23.21 -5.12
CA VAL A 69 -13.46 -22.30 -5.32
C VAL A 69 -14.65 -22.93 -6.07
N PRO A 70 -14.47 -23.73 -7.14
CA PRO A 70 -15.60 -24.33 -7.86
C PRO A 70 -16.41 -25.33 -7.03
N THR A 71 -15.81 -25.88 -5.97
CA THR A 71 -16.40 -26.91 -5.09
C THR A 71 -16.60 -26.41 -3.66
N MET A 72 -16.35 -25.11 -3.42
CA MET A 72 -16.46 -24.48 -2.12
C MET A 72 -17.92 -24.45 -1.66
N ALA A 73 -18.17 -24.94 -0.45
CA ALA A 73 -19.52 -25.02 0.12
C ALA A 73 -19.59 -24.52 1.57
N ASP A 74 -18.45 -24.43 2.26
CA ASP A 74 -18.39 -24.01 3.65
C ASP A 74 -17.99 -22.53 3.79
N PHE A 75 -18.46 -21.92 4.87
CA PHE A 75 -18.24 -20.51 5.16
C PHE A 75 -16.77 -20.17 5.40
N GLU A 76 -15.98 -21.10 5.96
CA GLU A 76 -14.58 -20.85 6.28
C GLU A 76 -13.75 -20.67 5.01
N THR A 77 -13.94 -21.57 4.05
CA THR A 77 -13.28 -21.48 2.74
C THR A 77 -13.68 -20.21 1.99
N HIS A 78 -14.96 -19.79 2.06
CA HIS A 78 -15.42 -18.52 1.47
C HIS A 78 -14.78 -17.30 2.11
N ARG A 79 -14.65 -17.31 3.44
CA ARG A 79 -13.99 -16.22 4.18
C ARG A 79 -12.52 -16.15 3.80
N ASP A 80 -11.86 -17.29 3.74
CA ASP A 80 -10.44 -17.35 3.41
C ASP A 80 -10.16 -16.92 1.97
N ASP A 81 -11.04 -17.25 1.01
CA ASP A 81 -10.99 -16.76 -0.37
C ASP A 81 -11.01 -15.21 -0.41
N THR A 82 -12.00 -14.63 0.26
CA THR A 82 -12.17 -13.17 0.37
C THR A 82 -10.97 -12.51 1.05
N GLU A 83 -10.47 -13.13 2.13
CA GLU A 83 -9.29 -12.65 2.86
C GLU A 83 -8.04 -12.68 1.96
N TRP A 84 -7.85 -13.75 1.19
CA TRP A 84 -6.71 -13.91 0.30
C TRP A 84 -6.70 -12.85 -0.80
N GLU A 85 -7.85 -12.63 -1.45
CA GLU A 85 -7.99 -11.60 -2.47
C GLU A 85 -7.70 -10.20 -1.90
N MET A 86 -8.21 -9.92 -0.70
CA MET A 86 -7.94 -8.67 0.01
C MET A 86 -6.44 -8.45 0.23
N TRP A 87 -5.71 -9.46 0.73
CA TRP A 87 -4.26 -9.34 0.94
C TRP A 87 -3.47 -9.18 -0.35
N LEU A 88 -3.87 -9.87 -1.42
CA LEU A 88 -3.28 -9.71 -2.76
C LEU A 88 -3.51 -8.31 -3.32
N ASN A 89 -4.67 -7.72 -3.09
CA ASN A 89 -4.96 -6.33 -3.47
C ASN A 89 -4.12 -5.35 -2.65
N ILE A 90 -4.05 -5.53 -1.32
CA ILE A 90 -3.24 -4.72 -0.41
C ILE A 90 -1.77 -4.71 -0.82
N ILE A 91 -1.17 -5.88 -1.06
CA ILE A 91 0.25 -5.94 -1.41
C ILE A 91 0.51 -5.34 -2.79
N ARG A 92 -0.40 -5.53 -3.76
CA ARG A 92 -0.29 -4.93 -5.09
C ARG A 92 -0.30 -3.41 -5.00
N GLU A 93 -1.30 -2.83 -4.35
CA GLU A 93 -1.42 -1.38 -4.17
C GLU A 93 -0.23 -0.80 -3.40
N ALA A 94 0.19 -1.48 -2.33
CA ALA A 94 1.32 -1.04 -1.54
C ALA A 94 2.64 -1.07 -2.32
N LYS A 95 2.89 -2.13 -3.12
CA LYS A 95 4.07 -2.22 -3.99
C LYS A 95 4.05 -1.16 -5.10
N THR A 96 2.89 -0.90 -5.72
CA THR A 96 2.75 0.16 -6.73
C THR A 96 3.06 1.53 -6.14
N LEU A 97 2.51 1.86 -4.98
CA LEU A 97 2.75 3.16 -4.35
C LEU A 97 4.20 3.29 -3.85
N LEU A 98 4.78 2.21 -3.32
CA LEU A 98 6.17 2.19 -2.89
C LEU A 98 7.11 2.45 -4.07
N ALA A 99 6.90 1.77 -5.19
CA ALA A 99 7.70 1.98 -6.40
C ALA A 99 7.60 3.42 -6.92
N ALA A 100 6.42 4.04 -6.85
CA ALA A 100 6.24 5.44 -7.23
C ALA A 100 7.01 6.40 -6.31
N LEU A 101 7.04 6.13 -5.00
CA LEU A 101 7.76 6.94 -4.02
C LEU A 101 9.29 6.75 -4.09
N GLU A 102 9.76 5.53 -4.33
CA GLU A 102 11.20 5.23 -4.45
C GLU A 102 11.76 5.69 -5.81
N GLY A 103 10.96 5.67 -6.88
CA GLY A 103 11.34 6.26 -8.17
C GLY A 103 11.31 7.79 -8.22
N TRP A 104 10.88 8.44 -7.13
CA TRP A 104 10.89 9.90 -6.94
C TRP A 104 12.17 10.40 -6.23
N GLN A 105 12.94 9.50 -5.62
CA GLN A 105 14.20 9.80 -4.92
C GLN A 105 15.40 9.75 -5.85
#